data_AF-A0A837B1B9-F1
#
_entry.id   AF-A0A837B1B9-F1
#
_cell.length_a   1.000
_cell.length_b   1.000
_cell.length_c   1.000
_cell.angle_alpha   90.00
_cell.angle_beta   90.00
_cell.angle_gamma   90.00
#
_symmetry.space_group_name_H-M   'P 1'
#
loop_
_entity.id
_entity.type
_entity.pdbx_description
1 polymer ?
#
loop_
_entity_poly.entity_id
_entity_poly.type
_entity_poly.pdbx_seq_one_letter_code
_entity_poly.pdbx_strand_id
1 'polypeptide(L)'
;MNKIYKVVWNASIGTWTVVSELAKSKTRTGSVSSSSEITSSQNEIISREKKFRPKALVLSIISCLAASHVWADYTNLYGSIIDTSPTISNGIAIGANTGTPATANDSNGLAVGSRANASAADSTALGNYVNATGVNSTVVGGQASAAGAQSIALQNNSDADLVAEGLATGSSFTAVDSASSYSVAIGAMSQVVGSTAAMAIGKNAQVNSGANNATAIGNTATVDTNAVDGVAIGTNSLTSAANSVSLGPRSTASVTNSVALGAGSTTTVQSGNSYITNVAASTTNGVVSVGSATNTRRIQNVADGAADSDAVTVAQLKDVNNRAVGNTTALGGGAAYNPATDVYTAPSYTITKTDGTTYTPVNTVSGALTNLNNEVVKPITFAGNTGSSANNLGTTLNITGAGSTAGTYSGNNLKTAVTGNTVNIQMADAPVFSGTVTAGNLTTGGSLNVTGASNLNGGANLNNQKITNLAAGTISSTSITVVKMLLV
;
A
#
# COMPACT_ATOMS: atom_id res chain seq x y z
N MET A 1 60.66 68.16 -7.61
CA MET A 1 59.93 68.85 -8.69
C MET A 1 59.41 67.78 -9.63
N ASN A 2 58.10 67.63 -9.79
CA ASN A 2 57.53 66.55 -10.61
C ASN A 2 57.68 66.88 -12.09
N LYS A 3 58.27 65.97 -12.87
CA LYS A 3 58.21 66.01 -14.33
C LYS A 3 56.98 65.20 -14.75
N ILE A 4 55.93 65.89 -15.18
CA ILE A 4 54.71 65.27 -15.69
C ILE A 4 54.89 65.06 -17.21
N TYR A 5 54.31 63.99 -17.73
CA TYR A 5 54.42 63.59 -19.13
C TYR A 5 53.08 63.05 -19.63
N LYS A 6 52.81 63.22 -20.93
CA LYS A 6 51.64 62.67 -21.62
C LYS A 6 52.05 61.62 -22.64
N VAL A 7 51.21 60.60 -22.81
CA VAL A 7 51.41 59.53 -23.80
C VAL A 7 50.68 59.91 -25.09
N VAL A 8 51.36 59.80 -26.24
CA VAL A 8 50.83 60.23 -27.55
C VAL A 8 51.16 59.18 -28.61
N TRP A 9 50.23 58.89 -29.52
CA TRP A 9 50.46 57.96 -30.64
C TRP A 9 51.32 58.62 -31.71
N ASN A 10 52.47 58.03 -32.03
CA ASN A 10 53.34 58.53 -33.10
C ASN A 10 53.16 57.71 -34.38
N ALA A 11 52.42 58.29 -35.32
CA ALA A 11 52.07 57.66 -36.59
C ALA A 11 53.27 57.34 -37.51
N SER A 12 54.44 57.97 -37.33
CA SER A 12 55.63 57.66 -38.16
C SER A 12 56.43 56.45 -37.69
N ILE A 13 56.16 55.94 -36.48
CA ILE A 13 56.86 54.79 -35.87
C ILE A 13 55.90 53.76 -35.25
N GLY A 14 54.59 53.87 -35.55
CA GLY A 14 53.56 52.87 -35.19
C GLY A 14 53.45 52.55 -33.69
N THR A 15 53.84 53.47 -32.81
CA THR A 15 53.98 53.20 -31.36
C THR A 15 53.54 54.38 -30.50
N TRP A 16 53.16 54.09 -29.25
CA TRP A 16 52.90 55.09 -28.22
C TRP A 16 54.22 55.64 -27.66
N THR A 17 54.37 56.96 -27.61
CA THR A 17 55.58 57.62 -27.10
C THR A 17 55.24 58.57 -25.95
N VAL A 18 56.09 58.64 -24.93
CA VAL A 18 55.98 59.55 -23.79
C VAL A 18 56.60 60.90 -24.15
N VAL A 19 55.84 62.00 -24.00
CA VAL A 19 56.24 63.35 -24.41
C VAL A 19 56.00 64.35 -23.26
N SER A 20 56.84 65.38 -23.15
CA SER A 20 56.61 66.50 -22.23
C SER A 20 55.30 67.23 -22.57
N GLU A 21 54.57 67.65 -21.54
CA GLU A 21 53.23 68.23 -21.70
C GLU A 21 53.22 69.53 -22.52
N LEU A 22 54.32 70.27 -22.49
CA LEU A 22 54.54 71.54 -23.21
C LEU A 22 54.50 71.41 -24.74
N ALA A 23 54.58 70.20 -25.30
CA ALA A 23 54.48 69.98 -26.75
C ALA A 23 53.03 70.20 -27.24
N LYS A 24 52.80 71.23 -28.07
CA LYS A 24 51.49 71.52 -28.67
C LYS A 24 51.05 70.41 -29.63
N SER A 25 49.83 69.88 -29.46
CA SER A 25 49.16 69.03 -30.45
C SER A 25 48.45 69.89 -31.51
N LYS A 26 48.27 69.33 -32.72
CA LYS A 26 47.73 70.03 -33.89
C LYS A 26 46.20 69.87 -33.95
N THR A 27 45.45 70.95 -33.75
CA THR A 27 43.97 70.96 -33.83
C THR A 27 43.44 71.26 -35.24
N ARG A 28 42.15 70.96 -35.47
CA ARG A 28 41.45 71.17 -36.75
C ARG A 28 41.40 72.66 -37.13
N THR A 29 41.63 72.95 -38.41
CA THR A 29 41.31 74.23 -39.05
C THR A 29 39.85 74.25 -39.52
N GLY A 30 39.09 75.28 -39.15
CA GLY A 30 37.76 75.56 -39.71
C GLY A 30 37.83 76.29 -41.06
N SER A 31 36.72 76.31 -41.80
CA SER A 31 36.58 77.04 -43.06
C SER A 31 36.43 78.56 -42.82
N VAL A 32 37.12 79.37 -43.64
CA VAL A 32 36.96 80.83 -43.66
C VAL A 32 36.00 81.20 -44.80
N SER A 33 34.97 81.98 -44.48
CA SER A 33 34.12 82.69 -45.43
C SER A 33 34.57 84.16 -45.52
N SER A 34 34.69 84.67 -46.74
CA SER A 34 35.04 86.07 -47.04
C SER A 34 34.09 86.65 -48.09
N SER A 35 33.72 87.92 -47.94
CA SER A 35 32.80 88.64 -48.83
C SER A 35 33.26 90.11 -49.02
N SER A 36 32.43 90.92 -49.70
CA SER A 36 32.62 92.34 -50.09
C SER A 36 33.71 92.68 -51.14
N GLU A 37 33.22 92.80 -52.38
CA GLU A 37 33.26 94.00 -53.24
C GLU A 37 34.55 94.82 -53.47
N ILE A 38 34.86 95.06 -54.76
CA ILE A 38 35.62 96.21 -55.29
C ILE A 38 34.92 96.72 -56.56
N THR A 39 34.94 98.04 -56.79
CA THR A 39 34.11 98.76 -57.78
C THR A 39 34.95 99.43 -58.87
N SER A 40 34.54 99.33 -60.15
CA SER A 40 34.97 100.14 -61.33
C SER A 40 36.48 100.05 -61.73
N SER A 41 36.98 100.44 -62.92
CA SER A 41 36.50 100.54 -64.33
C SER A 41 37.76 100.84 -65.23
N GLN A 42 37.80 100.90 -66.57
CA GLN A 42 36.84 100.90 -67.70
C GLN A 42 37.42 100.11 -68.90
N ASN A 43 36.62 99.88 -69.95
CA ASN A 43 37.00 99.46 -71.33
C ASN A 43 37.70 98.08 -71.47
N GLU A 44 37.69 97.40 -72.65
CA GLU A 44 37.29 97.83 -73.99
C GLU A 44 36.45 96.78 -74.76
N ILE A 45 35.99 97.16 -75.96
CA ILE A 45 35.04 96.51 -76.88
C ILE A 45 35.61 95.24 -77.53
N ILE A 46 34.78 94.20 -77.72
CA ILE A 46 34.64 93.44 -78.99
C ILE A 46 33.40 92.52 -78.95
N SER A 47 32.84 92.22 -80.13
CA SER A 47 31.47 91.72 -80.33
C SER A 47 31.35 90.23 -80.66
N ARG A 48 30.30 89.57 -80.14
CA ARG A 48 29.60 88.35 -80.67
C ARG A 48 30.50 87.08 -80.78
N GLU A 49 30.03 85.84 -80.70
CA GLU A 49 28.76 85.22 -81.12
C GLU A 49 28.27 84.09 -80.18
N LYS A 50 27.11 83.49 -80.50
CA LYS A 50 26.56 82.31 -79.81
C LYS A 50 27.44 81.07 -80.05
N LYS A 51 27.91 80.40 -78.99
CA LYS A 51 28.40 79.01 -79.08
C LYS A 51 27.80 78.11 -77.99
N PHE A 52 27.24 76.99 -78.43
CA PHE A 52 26.59 75.96 -77.62
C PHE A 52 27.61 75.32 -76.66
N ARG A 53 27.33 75.29 -75.35
CA ARG A 53 28.28 74.81 -74.33
C ARG A 53 27.90 73.39 -73.86
N PRO A 54 28.60 72.32 -74.29
CA PRO A 54 28.22 70.94 -73.95
C PRO A 54 28.36 70.59 -72.45
N LYS A 55 28.98 71.47 -71.65
CA LYS A 55 29.18 71.26 -70.20
C LYS A 55 27.89 71.18 -69.38
N ALA A 56 26.76 71.65 -69.91
CA ALA A 56 25.45 71.54 -69.23
C ALA A 56 24.85 70.12 -69.32
N LEU A 57 24.97 69.46 -70.49
CA LEU A 57 24.33 68.16 -70.74
C LEU A 57 25.04 67.01 -69.99
N VAL A 58 26.35 67.10 -69.83
CA VAL A 58 27.14 66.13 -69.05
C VAL A 58 26.69 66.11 -67.59
N LEU A 59 26.36 67.28 -67.02
CA LEU A 59 25.95 67.39 -65.62
C LEU A 59 24.56 66.78 -65.36
N SER A 60 23.61 66.91 -66.31
CA SER A 60 22.27 66.32 -66.21
C SER A 60 22.23 64.80 -66.44
N ILE A 61 23.24 64.23 -67.11
CA ILE A 61 23.34 62.77 -67.31
C ILE A 61 23.99 62.11 -66.07
N ILE A 62 24.99 62.76 -65.47
CA ILE A 62 25.62 62.26 -64.23
C ILE A 62 24.63 62.24 -63.06
N SER A 63 23.68 63.19 -62.99
CA SER A 63 22.62 63.20 -61.97
C SER A 63 21.56 62.09 -62.11
N CYS A 64 21.63 61.25 -63.14
CA CYS A 64 20.64 60.19 -63.41
C CYS A 64 21.20 58.75 -63.30
N LEU A 65 22.52 58.57 -63.16
CA LEU A 65 23.16 57.24 -63.11
C LEU A 65 23.93 56.95 -61.80
N ALA A 66 23.83 57.82 -60.79
CA ALA A 66 24.53 57.70 -59.52
C ALA A 66 23.58 57.51 -58.31
N ALA A 67 22.62 56.58 -58.43
CA ALA A 67 21.78 56.14 -57.31
C ALA A 67 22.50 55.15 -56.35
N SER A 68 23.83 55.14 -56.35
CA SER A 68 24.64 54.55 -55.29
C SER A 68 24.79 55.57 -54.16
N HIS A 69 23.76 55.65 -53.31
CA HIS A 69 23.90 56.30 -52.00
C HIS A 69 24.89 55.49 -51.16
N VAL A 70 26.17 55.83 -51.26
CA VAL A 70 27.15 55.54 -50.22
C VAL A 70 26.76 56.40 -49.02
N TRP A 71 25.83 55.88 -48.21
CA TRP A 71 25.70 56.33 -46.84
C TRP A 71 27.08 56.23 -46.19
N ALA A 72 27.46 57.26 -45.43
CA ALA A 72 28.62 57.14 -44.55
C ALA A 72 28.38 55.91 -43.66
N ASP A 73 29.39 55.04 -43.54
CA ASP A 73 29.27 53.78 -42.80
C ASP A 73 29.04 54.08 -41.31
N TYR A 74 27.78 54.19 -40.95
CA TYR A 74 27.32 54.27 -39.57
C TYR A 74 27.47 52.86 -39.01
N THR A 75 28.68 52.58 -38.50
CA THR A 75 29.03 51.29 -37.91
C THR A 75 28.06 51.02 -36.77
N ASN A 76 27.09 50.13 -37.02
CA ASN A 76 25.90 49.94 -36.19
C ASN A 76 26.25 49.36 -34.81
N LEU A 77 26.60 50.24 -33.87
CA LEU A 77 26.96 49.88 -32.51
C LEU A 77 25.71 49.55 -31.68
N TYR A 78 25.23 48.32 -31.85
CA TYR A 78 24.34 47.56 -30.96
C TYR A 78 23.14 48.32 -30.37
N GLY A 79 22.00 48.26 -31.08
CA GLY A 79 20.70 48.62 -30.52
C GLY A 79 20.02 49.78 -31.22
N SER A 80 19.58 49.57 -32.47
CA SER A 80 18.51 50.42 -33.01
C SER A 80 17.20 50.02 -32.33
N ILE A 81 16.54 50.98 -31.66
CA ILE A 81 15.12 50.83 -31.29
C ILE A 81 14.34 51.08 -32.58
N ILE A 82 13.95 50.01 -33.26
CA ILE A 82 13.20 50.12 -34.52
C ILE A 82 11.71 50.24 -34.19
N ASP A 83 11.26 51.43 -33.80
CA ASP A 83 9.86 51.79 -33.94
C ASP A 83 9.51 51.83 -35.44
N THR A 84 8.80 50.79 -35.90
CA THR A 84 8.48 50.58 -37.32
C THR A 84 7.00 50.68 -37.63
N SER A 85 6.14 50.99 -36.65
CA SER A 85 4.68 50.85 -36.81
C SER A 85 3.91 52.12 -36.43
N PRO A 86 3.31 52.84 -37.39
CA PRO A 86 2.53 54.07 -37.11
C PRO A 86 1.17 53.81 -36.42
N THR A 87 0.99 52.64 -35.79
CA THR A 87 -0.25 52.24 -35.10
C THR A 87 0.05 51.63 -33.74
N ILE A 88 0.09 52.48 -32.70
CA ILE A 88 -0.05 52.18 -31.25
C ILE A 88 0.84 51.09 -30.60
N SER A 89 1.77 50.47 -31.34
CA SER A 89 2.59 49.37 -30.83
C SER A 89 3.80 49.88 -30.06
N ASN A 90 3.75 49.82 -28.72
CA ASN A 90 4.91 50.06 -27.84
C ASN A 90 5.94 48.89 -27.87
N GLY A 91 6.13 48.26 -29.04
CA GLY A 91 7.00 47.10 -29.20
C GLY A 91 8.48 47.46 -29.15
N ILE A 92 9.28 46.62 -28.49
CA ILE A 92 10.74 46.77 -28.38
C ILE A 92 11.40 45.63 -29.16
N ALA A 93 11.94 45.94 -30.34
CA ALA A 93 12.70 45.00 -31.17
C ALA A 93 14.20 45.34 -31.16
N ILE A 94 15.03 44.50 -30.52
CA ILE A 94 16.48 44.69 -30.36
C ILE A 94 17.22 43.47 -30.92
N GLY A 95 17.49 43.46 -32.21
CA GLY A 95 18.25 42.39 -32.87
C GLY A 95 18.55 42.73 -34.32
N ALA A 96 19.74 43.26 -34.59
CA ALA A 96 20.16 43.63 -35.93
C ALA A 96 21.10 42.58 -36.51
N ASN A 97 20.65 41.90 -37.56
CA ASN A 97 21.49 41.06 -38.42
C ASN A 97 20.94 41.15 -39.85
N THR A 98 21.80 41.30 -40.86
CA THR A 98 21.37 41.64 -42.23
C THR A 98 20.61 40.49 -42.88
N GLY A 99 19.27 40.56 -42.82
CA GLY A 99 18.33 39.55 -43.35
C GLY A 99 17.48 38.83 -42.31
N THR A 100 17.78 38.94 -41.00
CA THR A 100 17.00 38.27 -39.93
C THR A 100 16.83 39.14 -38.66
N PRO A 101 16.11 40.28 -38.76
CA PRO A 101 15.89 41.17 -37.62
C PRO A 101 15.04 40.51 -36.52
N ALA A 102 15.06 41.12 -35.32
CA ALA A 102 14.02 40.91 -34.32
C ALA A 102 12.69 41.56 -34.77
N THR A 103 11.55 40.98 -34.40
CA THR A 103 10.21 41.48 -34.73
C THR A 103 9.31 41.56 -33.50
N ALA A 104 8.79 42.75 -33.20
CA ALA A 104 7.79 43.00 -32.17
C ALA A 104 6.56 43.63 -32.85
N ASN A 105 5.57 42.80 -33.21
CA ASN A 105 4.54 43.18 -34.18
C ASN A 105 3.25 43.74 -33.56
N ASP A 106 3.07 43.57 -32.25
CA ASP A 106 1.85 43.88 -31.51
C ASP A 106 2.20 44.53 -30.16
N SER A 107 1.18 45.09 -29.52
CA SER A 107 1.23 45.95 -28.33
C SER A 107 2.15 45.42 -27.24
N ASN A 108 3.08 46.26 -26.78
CA ASN A 108 4.02 45.98 -25.67
C ASN A 108 4.96 44.76 -25.89
N GLY A 109 5.04 44.18 -27.08
CA GLY A 109 5.88 43.01 -27.34
C GLY A 109 7.38 43.29 -27.20
N LEU A 110 8.13 42.39 -26.55
CA LEU A 110 9.58 42.52 -26.32
C LEU A 110 10.35 41.43 -27.06
N ALA A 111 10.99 41.77 -28.19
CA ALA A 111 11.82 40.85 -28.98
C ALA A 111 13.30 41.25 -28.91
N VAL A 112 14.15 40.40 -28.34
CA VAL A 112 15.58 40.69 -28.13
C VAL A 112 16.44 39.53 -28.63
N GLY A 113 17.21 39.78 -29.70
CA GLY A 113 18.13 38.83 -30.33
C GLY A 113 17.81 38.54 -31.81
N SER A 114 18.75 37.90 -32.52
CA SER A 114 18.61 37.63 -33.97
C SER A 114 17.44 36.68 -34.23
N ARG A 115 16.49 37.09 -35.09
CA ARG A 115 15.25 36.35 -35.39
C ARG A 115 14.43 36.01 -34.14
N ALA A 116 14.50 36.84 -33.10
CA ALA A 116 13.52 36.84 -32.01
C ALA A 116 12.21 37.46 -32.47
N ASN A 117 11.08 36.79 -32.21
CA ASN A 117 9.77 37.16 -32.72
C ASN A 117 8.74 37.19 -31.59
N ALA A 118 8.32 38.38 -31.19
CA ALA A 118 7.22 38.65 -30.27
C ALA A 118 6.01 39.16 -31.09
N SER A 119 5.20 38.23 -31.61
CA SER A 119 4.20 38.56 -32.63
C SER A 119 2.79 38.83 -32.09
N ALA A 120 2.60 38.82 -30.77
CA ALA A 120 1.31 38.98 -30.11
C ALA A 120 1.43 39.92 -28.90
N ALA A 121 0.31 40.53 -28.51
CA ALA A 121 0.24 41.48 -27.40
C ALA A 121 0.87 40.93 -26.11
N ASP A 122 1.64 41.79 -25.42
CA ASP A 122 2.34 41.52 -24.16
C ASP A 122 3.31 40.32 -24.19
N SER A 123 3.69 39.82 -25.37
CA SER A 123 4.60 38.67 -25.52
C SER A 123 6.08 39.06 -25.41
N THR A 124 6.90 38.17 -24.85
CA THR A 124 8.35 38.36 -24.67
C THR A 124 9.13 37.24 -25.34
N ALA A 125 10.07 37.58 -26.22
CA ALA A 125 10.94 36.67 -26.96
C ALA A 125 12.42 37.08 -26.80
N LEU A 126 13.15 36.40 -25.92
CA LEU A 126 14.54 36.71 -25.57
C LEU A 126 15.51 35.60 -26.03
N GLY A 127 16.26 35.85 -27.11
CA GLY A 127 17.36 35.02 -27.57
C GLY A 127 17.41 34.83 -29.09
N ASN A 128 17.87 33.68 -29.56
CA ASN A 128 18.07 33.41 -30.98
C ASN A 128 16.96 32.51 -31.54
N TYR A 129 16.32 32.88 -32.65
CA TYR A 129 15.29 32.08 -33.32
C TYR A 129 14.07 31.73 -32.43
N VAL A 130 13.76 32.61 -31.46
CA VAL A 130 12.68 32.40 -30.48
C VAL A 130 11.35 32.99 -30.93
N ASN A 131 10.24 32.28 -30.70
CA ASN A 131 8.90 32.63 -31.22
C ASN A 131 7.84 32.71 -30.11
N ALA A 132 7.64 33.91 -29.55
CA ALA A 132 6.53 34.21 -28.65
C ALA A 132 5.33 34.68 -29.48
N THR A 133 4.43 33.77 -29.82
CA THR A 133 3.31 34.02 -30.75
C THR A 133 1.93 33.91 -30.10
N GLY A 134 1.86 33.46 -28.83
CA GLY A 134 0.68 33.58 -27.99
C GLY A 134 0.64 34.91 -27.24
N VAL A 135 -0.57 35.44 -26.98
CA VAL A 135 -0.78 36.65 -26.15
C VAL A 135 -0.21 36.41 -24.75
N ASN A 136 0.55 37.36 -24.21
CA ASN A 136 1.23 37.27 -22.90
C ASN A 136 2.13 36.00 -22.79
N SER A 137 2.64 35.46 -23.91
CA SER A 137 3.59 34.34 -23.88
C SER A 137 5.02 34.79 -23.59
N THR A 138 5.84 33.93 -23.01
CA THR A 138 7.26 34.23 -22.71
C THR A 138 8.18 33.13 -23.23
N VAL A 139 9.14 33.50 -24.06
CA VAL A 139 10.14 32.61 -24.64
C VAL A 139 11.54 33.09 -24.32
N VAL A 140 12.41 32.20 -23.83
CA VAL A 140 13.82 32.51 -23.55
C VAL A 140 14.73 31.38 -24.02
N GLY A 141 15.82 31.72 -24.71
CA GLY A 141 16.89 30.78 -25.08
C GLY A 141 17.20 30.74 -26.58
N GLY A 142 17.53 29.55 -27.08
CA GLY A 142 17.67 29.28 -28.52
C GLY A 142 16.49 28.48 -29.06
N GLN A 143 16.00 28.80 -30.26
CA GLN A 143 15.04 28.02 -31.07
C GLN A 143 13.65 27.71 -30.46
N ALA A 144 13.34 28.20 -29.25
CA ALA A 144 12.09 27.88 -28.55
C ALA A 144 10.83 28.59 -29.12
N SER A 145 9.64 28.05 -28.84
CA SER A 145 8.35 28.63 -29.27
C SER A 145 7.27 28.50 -28.20
N ALA A 146 6.50 29.58 -27.98
CA ALA A 146 5.33 29.62 -27.11
C ALA A 146 4.16 30.26 -27.88
N ALA A 147 3.29 29.41 -28.44
CA ALA A 147 2.17 29.82 -29.27
C ALA A 147 0.83 29.85 -28.53
N GLY A 148 0.72 29.16 -27.38
CA GLY A 148 -0.47 29.20 -26.52
C GLY A 148 -0.58 30.54 -25.78
N ALA A 149 -1.79 31.01 -25.51
CA ALA A 149 -1.98 32.21 -24.70
C ALA A 149 -1.43 31.98 -23.27
N GLN A 150 -0.73 32.97 -22.71
CA GLN A 150 -0.12 32.91 -21.38
C GLN A 150 0.87 31.73 -21.19
N SER A 151 1.43 31.18 -22.27
CA SER A 151 2.38 30.06 -22.23
C SER A 151 3.84 30.48 -22.07
N ILE A 152 4.68 29.57 -21.56
CA ILE A 152 6.11 29.82 -21.31
C ILE A 152 6.97 28.73 -21.97
N ALA A 153 8.00 29.11 -22.74
CA ALA A 153 8.95 28.18 -23.36
C ALA A 153 10.41 28.59 -23.09
N LEU A 154 11.14 27.80 -22.27
CA LEU A 154 12.53 28.11 -21.88
C LEU A 154 13.51 27.03 -22.38
N GLN A 155 14.36 27.35 -23.35
CA GLN A 155 15.36 26.42 -23.90
C GLN A 155 16.79 26.75 -23.40
N ASN A 156 17.27 25.96 -22.44
CA ASN A 156 18.67 25.97 -22.00
C ASN A 156 19.57 25.13 -22.94
N ASN A 157 19.56 25.45 -24.24
CA ASN A 157 20.55 24.98 -25.20
C ASN A 157 20.90 26.11 -26.18
N SER A 158 22.19 26.42 -26.28
CA SER A 158 22.74 27.47 -27.12
C SER A 158 23.20 27.00 -28.50
N ASP A 159 23.13 25.70 -28.80
CA ASP A 159 23.30 25.21 -30.17
C ASP A 159 22.16 25.73 -31.06
N ALA A 160 22.44 26.84 -31.74
CA ALA A 160 21.59 27.43 -32.78
C ALA A 160 21.87 26.81 -34.17
N ASP A 161 22.88 25.95 -34.29
CA ASP A 161 23.36 25.37 -35.56
C ASP A 161 22.53 24.17 -36.04
N LEU A 162 21.20 24.27 -35.90
CA LEU A 162 20.22 23.34 -36.47
C LEU A 162 19.46 24.00 -37.63
N VAL A 163 20.21 24.71 -38.48
CA VAL A 163 19.66 25.57 -39.54
C VAL A 163 19.27 24.77 -40.79
N ALA A 164 18.00 24.38 -40.90
CA ALA A 164 17.30 24.20 -42.19
C ALA A 164 15.78 24.02 -42.04
N GLU A 165 15.00 24.89 -42.71
CA GLU A 165 13.83 24.54 -43.55
C GLU A 165 12.92 23.36 -43.09
N GLY A 166 12.05 23.58 -42.10
CA GLY A 166 11.10 22.54 -41.67
C GLY A 166 10.12 22.94 -40.56
N LEU A 167 9.30 23.98 -40.75
CA LEU A 167 8.32 24.46 -39.75
C LEU A 167 7.05 23.59 -39.67
N ALA A 168 7.19 22.26 -39.65
CA ALA A 168 6.06 21.32 -39.60
C ALA A 168 6.39 20.05 -38.78
N THR A 169 5.59 19.79 -37.74
CA THR A 169 5.35 18.47 -37.11
C THR A 169 6.58 17.58 -36.85
N GLY A 170 7.36 17.89 -35.81
CA GLY A 170 8.47 17.02 -35.35
C GLY A 170 9.50 17.69 -34.45
N SER A 171 9.08 18.60 -33.56
CA SER A 171 9.90 19.68 -32.99
C SER A 171 11.24 19.23 -32.36
N SER A 172 12.34 19.66 -32.97
CA SER A 172 13.71 19.55 -32.41
C SER A 172 14.01 20.58 -31.31
N PHE A 173 13.01 21.34 -30.86
CA PHE A 173 13.14 22.50 -29.96
C PHE A 173 12.05 22.51 -28.89
N THR A 174 12.20 23.37 -27.88
CA THR A 174 11.24 23.55 -26.78
C THR A 174 9.97 24.27 -27.26
N ALA A 175 8.81 23.62 -27.18
CA ALA A 175 7.58 24.13 -27.79
C ALA A 175 6.34 24.04 -26.88
N VAL A 176 5.53 25.09 -26.87
CA VAL A 176 4.12 25.06 -26.44
C VAL A 176 3.26 25.46 -27.63
N ASP A 177 2.34 24.59 -28.06
CA ASP A 177 1.51 24.88 -29.24
C ASP A 177 0.36 25.86 -28.97
N SER A 178 -0.32 26.32 -30.03
CA SER A 178 -1.39 27.33 -29.93
C SER A 178 -2.68 26.84 -29.25
N ALA A 179 -2.86 25.53 -29.09
CA ALA A 179 -3.95 24.96 -28.31
C ALA A 179 -3.60 24.86 -26.81
N SER A 180 -2.31 24.97 -26.45
CA SER A 180 -1.78 24.76 -25.11
C SER A 180 -1.67 26.06 -24.32
N SER A 181 -2.81 26.69 -24.03
CA SER A 181 -2.84 27.92 -23.23
C SER A 181 -2.52 27.66 -21.75
N TYR A 182 -1.93 28.65 -21.06
CA TYR A 182 -1.40 28.56 -19.68
C TYR A 182 -0.28 27.53 -19.47
N SER A 183 0.24 26.92 -20.54
CA SER A 183 1.16 25.78 -20.45
C SER A 183 2.64 26.18 -20.48
N VAL A 184 3.50 25.33 -19.89
CA VAL A 184 4.91 25.63 -19.61
C VAL A 184 5.81 24.51 -20.14
N ALA A 185 6.74 24.82 -21.05
CA ALA A 185 7.79 23.91 -21.52
C ALA A 185 9.18 24.43 -21.13
N ILE A 186 9.97 23.63 -20.41
CA ILE A 186 11.30 24.02 -19.91
C ILE A 186 12.33 22.92 -20.17
N GLY A 187 13.40 23.26 -20.90
CA GLY A 187 14.48 22.36 -21.28
C GLY A 187 14.38 21.88 -22.72
N ALA A 188 15.53 21.60 -23.34
CA ALA A 188 15.61 21.31 -24.78
C ALA A 188 14.69 20.17 -25.23
N MET A 189 13.96 20.37 -26.32
CA MET A 189 12.99 19.43 -26.89
C MET A 189 11.79 19.08 -25.97
N SER A 190 11.58 19.79 -24.86
CA SER A 190 10.35 19.64 -24.06
C SER A 190 9.16 20.23 -24.81
N GLN A 191 8.02 19.54 -24.76
CA GLN A 191 6.87 19.87 -25.58
C GLN A 191 5.56 19.74 -24.80
N VAL A 192 4.69 20.74 -24.94
CA VAL A 192 3.27 20.64 -24.59
C VAL A 192 2.44 20.82 -25.86
N VAL A 193 1.64 19.81 -26.17
CA VAL A 193 0.83 19.71 -27.39
C VAL A 193 -0.64 19.54 -26.99
N GLY A 194 -1.54 20.29 -27.62
CA GLY A 194 -3.00 20.15 -27.48
C GLY A 194 -3.54 20.18 -26.04
N SER A 195 -2.84 20.81 -25.09
CA SER A 195 -3.11 20.63 -23.65
C SER A 195 -2.98 21.93 -22.86
N THR A 196 -4.09 22.35 -22.26
CA THR A 196 -4.21 23.58 -21.46
C THR A 196 -3.72 23.36 -20.02
N ALA A 197 -3.10 24.39 -19.44
CA ALA A 197 -2.58 24.43 -18.06
C ALA A 197 -1.60 23.29 -17.72
N ALA A 198 -0.84 22.81 -18.72
CA ALA A 198 0.04 21.66 -18.60
C ALA A 198 1.53 22.06 -18.53
N MET A 199 2.34 21.23 -17.88
CA MET A 199 3.75 21.50 -17.60
C MET A 199 4.66 20.37 -18.10
N ALA A 200 5.67 20.69 -18.90
CA ALA A 200 6.71 19.78 -19.37
C ALA A 200 8.11 20.33 -19.01
N ILE A 201 8.78 19.73 -18.01
CA ILE A 201 10.05 20.22 -17.47
C ILE A 201 11.12 19.13 -17.54
N GLY A 202 12.16 19.34 -18.34
CA GLY A 202 13.28 18.43 -18.55
C GLY A 202 13.54 18.17 -20.03
N LYS A 203 14.77 17.76 -20.39
CA LYS A 203 15.09 17.43 -21.79
C LYS A 203 14.14 16.34 -22.30
N ASN A 204 13.50 16.56 -23.44
CA ASN A 204 12.48 15.67 -24.04
C ASN A 204 11.27 15.36 -23.13
N ALA A 205 10.96 16.16 -22.10
CA ALA A 205 9.70 16.02 -21.36
C ALA A 205 8.49 16.32 -22.27
N GLN A 206 7.43 15.52 -22.21
CA GLN A 206 6.28 15.62 -23.13
C GLN A 206 4.94 15.57 -22.41
N VAL A 207 4.04 16.47 -22.77
CA VAL A 207 2.61 16.36 -22.52
C VAL A 207 1.89 16.31 -23.87
N ASN A 208 1.23 15.18 -24.15
CA ASN A 208 0.58 14.88 -25.42
C ASN A 208 -0.89 15.36 -25.45
N SER A 209 -1.46 15.48 -26.66
CA SER A 209 -2.75 16.14 -26.91
C SER A 209 -3.90 15.69 -25.99
N GLY A 210 -4.66 16.65 -25.46
CA GLY A 210 -5.81 16.41 -24.59
C GLY A 210 -5.46 16.09 -23.13
N ALA A 211 -4.18 16.02 -22.75
CA ALA A 211 -3.76 15.87 -21.35
C ALA A 211 -3.77 17.21 -20.61
N ASN A 212 -4.95 17.82 -20.48
CA ASN A 212 -5.13 19.07 -19.74
C ASN A 212 -4.72 18.91 -18.27
N ASN A 213 -4.20 19.99 -17.68
CA ASN A 213 -3.65 20.07 -16.31
C ASN A 213 -2.44 19.14 -16.04
N ALA A 214 -1.94 18.40 -17.03
CA ALA A 214 -0.94 17.37 -16.82
C ALA A 214 0.46 17.93 -16.50
N THR A 215 1.26 17.15 -15.77
CA THR A 215 2.60 17.54 -15.32
C THR A 215 3.63 16.45 -15.60
N ALA A 216 4.51 16.69 -16.60
CA ALA A 216 5.66 15.86 -16.92
C ALA A 216 6.96 16.53 -16.42
N ILE A 217 7.67 15.91 -15.47
CA ILE A 217 8.93 16.43 -14.91
C ILE A 217 10.02 15.35 -14.92
N GLY A 218 11.02 15.51 -15.78
CA GLY A 218 12.16 14.61 -15.91
C GLY A 218 12.64 14.48 -17.35
N ASN A 219 13.82 13.89 -17.55
CA ASN A 219 14.28 13.61 -18.91
C ASN A 219 13.41 12.51 -19.54
N THR A 220 12.77 12.81 -20.67
CA THR A 220 11.80 11.91 -21.32
C THR A 220 10.66 11.47 -20.37
N ALA A 221 10.25 12.34 -19.44
CA ALA A 221 9.00 12.13 -18.69
C ALA A 221 7.82 12.43 -19.62
N THR A 222 6.83 11.55 -19.69
CA THR A 222 5.72 11.65 -20.65
C THR A 222 4.36 11.49 -19.98
N VAL A 223 3.43 12.39 -20.31
CA VAL A 223 1.99 12.18 -20.08
C VAL A 223 1.31 12.03 -21.45
N ASP A 224 0.63 10.92 -21.65
CA ASP A 224 0.08 10.52 -22.95
C ASP A 224 -1.27 11.18 -23.29
N THR A 225 -1.65 11.04 -24.56
CA THR A 225 -2.87 11.61 -25.15
C THR A 225 -4.11 11.31 -24.31
N ASN A 226 -4.89 12.34 -23.97
CA ASN A 226 -6.07 12.28 -23.10
C ASN A 226 -5.84 11.82 -21.64
N ALA A 227 -4.61 11.73 -21.14
CA ALA A 227 -4.35 11.50 -19.72
C ALA A 227 -4.51 12.81 -18.90
N VAL A 228 -5.75 13.32 -18.88
CA VAL A 228 -6.17 14.52 -18.12
C VAL A 228 -5.80 14.37 -16.64
N ASP A 229 -5.32 15.46 -16.02
CA ASP A 229 -4.84 15.48 -14.62
C ASP A 229 -3.70 14.46 -14.35
N GLY A 230 -3.02 13.99 -15.41
CA GLY A 230 -1.94 13.01 -15.35
C GLY A 230 -0.61 13.62 -14.92
N VAL A 231 0.10 12.94 -14.00
CA VAL A 231 1.39 13.39 -13.47
C VAL A 231 2.46 12.34 -13.73
N ALA A 232 3.57 12.70 -14.39
CA ALA A 232 4.71 11.84 -14.66
C ALA A 232 6.01 12.51 -14.18
N ILE A 233 6.56 12.06 -13.06
CA ILE A 233 7.74 12.63 -12.41
C ILE A 233 8.85 11.59 -12.33
N GLY A 234 9.93 11.81 -13.09
CA GLY A 234 11.12 10.97 -13.14
C GLY A 234 11.56 10.65 -14.57
N THR A 235 12.84 10.35 -14.76
CA THR A 235 13.44 10.06 -16.06
C THR A 235 12.83 8.81 -16.71
N ASN A 236 12.25 8.95 -17.91
CA ASN A 236 11.42 7.94 -18.59
C ASN A 236 10.19 7.47 -17.76
N SER A 237 9.57 8.33 -16.95
CA SER A 237 8.25 8.04 -16.35
C SER A 237 7.14 8.23 -17.39
N LEU A 238 6.07 7.43 -17.30
CA LEU A 238 4.99 7.41 -18.30
C LEU A 238 3.61 7.30 -17.63
N THR A 239 2.83 8.38 -17.66
CA THR A 239 1.41 8.33 -17.25
C THR A 239 0.52 8.32 -18.48
N SER A 240 -0.24 7.24 -18.64
CA SER A 240 -1.09 6.99 -19.82
C SER A 240 -2.56 6.74 -19.50
N ALA A 241 -2.99 7.05 -18.27
CA ALA A 241 -4.38 7.12 -17.87
C ALA A 241 -4.68 8.43 -17.13
N ALA A 242 -5.93 8.88 -17.17
CA ALA A 242 -6.37 10.10 -16.50
C ALA A 242 -6.38 9.96 -14.96
N ASN A 243 -6.20 11.10 -14.27
CA ASN A 243 -6.10 11.22 -12.81
C ASN A 243 -5.02 10.31 -12.16
N SER A 244 -3.95 10.00 -12.90
CA SER A 244 -2.96 8.99 -12.50
C SER A 244 -1.56 9.57 -12.35
N VAL A 245 -0.73 8.92 -11.51
CA VAL A 245 0.55 9.47 -11.06
C VAL A 245 1.67 8.44 -11.21
N SER A 246 2.67 8.72 -12.05
CA SER A 246 3.91 7.96 -12.17
C SER A 246 5.02 8.72 -11.44
N LEU A 247 5.45 8.24 -10.26
CA LEU A 247 6.46 8.91 -9.42
C LEU A 247 7.70 8.03 -9.24
N GLY A 248 8.67 8.21 -10.13
CA GLY A 248 9.96 7.53 -10.16
C GLY A 248 10.46 7.27 -11.59
N PRO A 249 11.78 7.14 -11.81
CA PRO A 249 12.29 6.86 -13.15
C PRO A 249 11.81 5.50 -13.66
N ARG A 250 11.30 5.44 -14.89
CA ARG A 250 10.66 4.24 -15.48
C ARG A 250 9.42 3.74 -14.74
N SER A 251 8.73 4.60 -13.97
CA SER A 251 7.39 4.27 -13.44
C SER A 251 6.33 4.42 -14.53
N THR A 252 5.26 3.61 -14.47
CA THR A 252 4.17 3.64 -15.45
C THR A 252 2.80 3.49 -14.80
N ALA A 253 1.99 4.56 -14.88
CA ALA A 253 0.60 4.60 -14.44
C ALA A 253 -0.33 4.59 -15.66
N SER A 254 -0.79 3.38 -16.01
CA SER A 254 -1.60 3.02 -17.17
C SER A 254 -3.04 2.60 -16.82
N VAL A 255 -3.43 2.77 -15.55
CA VAL A 255 -4.77 2.51 -15.02
C VAL A 255 -5.30 3.82 -14.47
N THR A 256 -6.57 4.15 -14.74
CA THR A 256 -7.22 5.40 -14.30
C THR A 256 -7.22 5.52 -12.76
N ASN A 257 -7.18 6.75 -12.25
CA ASN A 257 -7.21 7.06 -10.81
C ASN A 257 -6.12 6.33 -9.99
N SER A 258 -4.95 6.01 -10.59
CA SER A 258 -3.95 5.09 -9.99
C SER A 258 -2.55 5.69 -9.89
N VAL A 259 -1.75 5.17 -8.96
CA VAL A 259 -0.39 5.64 -8.67
C VAL A 259 0.64 4.52 -8.88
N ALA A 260 1.66 4.77 -9.70
CA ALA A 260 2.88 3.97 -9.79
C ALA A 260 4.00 4.66 -8.98
N LEU A 261 4.23 4.19 -7.75
CA LEU A 261 5.17 4.78 -6.81
C LEU A 261 6.49 4.02 -6.78
N GLY A 262 7.59 4.68 -7.15
CA GLY A 262 8.95 4.16 -7.17
C GLY A 262 9.47 3.80 -8.57
N ALA A 263 10.80 3.67 -8.70
CA ALA A 263 11.45 3.38 -9.97
C ALA A 263 11.02 2.02 -10.55
N GLY A 264 10.62 1.96 -11.83
CA GLY A 264 10.15 0.70 -12.43
C GLY A 264 8.81 0.18 -11.91
N SER A 265 8.06 0.96 -11.13
CA SER A 265 6.73 0.56 -10.64
C SER A 265 5.68 0.66 -11.75
N THR A 266 4.72 -0.27 -11.76
CA THR A 266 3.68 -0.37 -12.80
C THR A 266 2.31 -0.58 -12.18
N THR A 267 1.30 0.22 -12.56
CA THR A 267 -0.10 -0.05 -12.18
C THR A 267 -0.66 -1.22 -12.99
N THR A 268 -1.47 -2.07 -12.36
CA THR A 268 -2.23 -3.14 -13.01
C THR A 268 -3.70 -3.01 -12.65
N VAL A 269 -4.61 -3.30 -13.60
CA VAL A 269 -6.06 -3.22 -13.36
C VAL A 269 -6.44 -4.17 -12.22
N GLN A 270 -7.30 -3.70 -11.29
CA GLN A 270 -7.82 -4.54 -10.22
C GLN A 270 -8.54 -5.77 -10.79
N SER A 271 -8.36 -6.95 -10.19
CA SER A 271 -9.04 -8.18 -10.61
C SER A 271 -9.39 -9.07 -9.42
N GLY A 272 -10.47 -9.86 -9.58
CA GLY A 272 -11.04 -10.66 -8.50
C GLY A 272 -11.79 -9.86 -7.44
N ASN A 273 -12.04 -10.51 -6.30
CA ASN A 273 -12.65 -9.92 -5.12
C ASN A 273 -11.63 -9.89 -3.98
N SER A 274 -11.75 -8.90 -3.09
CA SER A 274 -10.94 -8.76 -1.88
C SER A 274 -11.04 -10.02 -1.00
N TYR A 275 -9.89 -10.46 -0.48
CA TYR A 275 -9.81 -11.64 0.40
C TYR A 275 -10.65 -11.45 1.68
N ILE A 276 -11.37 -12.50 2.08
CA ILE A 276 -12.35 -12.55 3.20
C ILE A 276 -13.57 -11.62 3.01
N THR A 277 -13.38 -10.32 2.79
CA THR A 277 -14.49 -9.34 2.68
C THR A 277 -15.31 -9.48 1.39
N ASN A 278 -14.78 -10.16 0.38
CA ASN A 278 -15.42 -10.47 -0.90
C ASN A 278 -15.92 -9.25 -1.70
N VAL A 279 -15.40 -8.06 -1.39
CA VAL A 279 -15.70 -6.82 -2.14
C VAL A 279 -15.13 -6.94 -3.56
N ALA A 280 -15.92 -6.64 -4.58
CA ALA A 280 -15.47 -6.72 -5.97
C ALA A 280 -14.47 -5.61 -6.32
N ALA A 281 -13.54 -5.92 -7.23
CA ALA A 281 -12.64 -4.94 -7.84
C ALA A 281 -13.41 -3.73 -8.44
N SER A 282 -12.97 -2.52 -8.12
CA SER A 282 -13.49 -1.27 -8.69
C SER A 282 -12.49 -0.67 -9.67
N THR A 283 -12.86 -0.70 -10.96
CA THR A 283 -12.12 0.01 -12.02
C THR A 283 -12.14 1.54 -11.84
N THR A 284 -13.05 2.06 -11.02
CA THR A 284 -13.15 3.50 -10.69
C THR A 284 -12.24 3.89 -9.52
N ASN A 285 -11.85 2.98 -8.63
CA ASN A 285 -11.09 3.35 -7.43
C ASN A 285 -9.56 3.39 -7.65
N GLY A 286 -9.07 2.79 -8.75
CA GLY A 286 -7.64 2.71 -9.06
C GLY A 286 -6.80 1.89 -8.07
N VAL A 287 -5.47 1.98 -8.16
CA VAL A 287 -4.52 1.27 -7.27
C VAL A 287 -3.30 2.12 -6.94
N VAL A 288 -2.70 1.89 -5.77
CA VAL A 288 -1.34 2.39 -5.45
C VAL A 288 -0.35 1.23 -5.58
N SER A 289 0.34 1.17 -6.72
CA SER A 289 1.36 0.16 -7.00
C SER A 289 2.74 0.64 -6.56
N VAL A 290 3.31 -0.01 -5.55
CA VAL A 290 4.65 0.28 -5.01
C VAL A 290 5.77 -0.54 -5.68
N GLY A 291 5.50 -1.19 -6.81
CA GLY A 291 6.43 -2.08 -7.50
C GLY A 291 5.89 -2.61 -8.84
N SER A 292 6.37 -3.78 -9.25
CA SER A 292 5.87 -4.53 -10.40
C SER A 292 5.70 -6.01 -10.06
N ALA A 293 5.10 -6.79 -10.96
CA ALA A 293 4.86 -8.23 -10.76
C ALA A 293 6.13 -9.06 -10.46
N THR A 294 7.32 -8.56 -10.82
CA THR A 294 8.62 -9.21 -10.57
C THR A 294 9.51 -8.45 -9.57
N ASN A 295 9.09 -7.26 -9.11
CA ASN A 295 9.87 -6.41 -8.22
C ASN A 295 8.97 -5.73 -7.18
N THR A 296 8.70 -6.46 -6.09
CA THR A 296 7.87 -6.00 -4.97
C THR A 296 8.71 -5.24 -3.94
N ARG A 297 8.05 -4.42 -3.10
CA ARG A 297 8.72 -3.62 -2.05
C ARG A 297 8.09 -3.82 -0.69
N ARG A 298 8.92 -3.80 0.35
CA ARG A 298 8.45 -3.76 1.75
C ARG A 298 8.04 -2.33 2.10
N ILE A 299 6.77 -2.13 2.44
CA ILE A 299 6.31 -0.90 3.10
C ILE A 299 6.76 -0.99 4.56
N GLN A 300 7.37 0.08 5.09
CA GLN A 300 7.99 0.12 6.42
C GLN A 300 7.53 1.37 7.16
N ASN A 301 7.68 1.38 8.49
CA ASN A 301 7.29 2.50 9.37
C ASN A 301 5.77 2.83 9.31
N VAL A 302 4.96 1.82 9.00
CA VAL A 302 3.49 1.88 9.09
C VAL A 302 3.09 1.70 10.56
N ALA A 303 2.21 2.55 11.07
CA ALA A 303 1.62 2.40 12.40
C ALA A 303 0.50 1.35 12.40
N ASP A 304 0.18 0.79 13.56
CA ASP A 304 -0.88 -0.21 13.71
C ASP A 304 -2.26 0.37 13.31
N GLY A 305 -2.94 -0.30 12.38
CA GLY A 305 -4.23 0.13 11.85
C GLY A 305 -5.37 0.04 12.87
N ALA A 306 -6.30 0.99 12.83
CA ALA A 306 -7.39 1.12 13.80
C ALA A 306 -8.80 1.00 13.20
N ALA A 307 -8.96 1.30 11.91
CA ALA A 307 -10.20 1.12 11.14
C ALA A 307 -10.08 -0.04 10.14
N ASP A 308 -11.23 -0.58 9.69
CA ASP A 308 -11.31 -1.71 8.76
C ASP A 308 -10.62 -1.47 7.40
N SER A 309 -10.34 -0.21 7.06
CA SER A 309 -9.65 0.22 5.83
C SER A 309 -8.13 0.38 5.99
N ASP A 310 -7.59 0.25 7.20
CA ASP A 310 -6.19 0.54 7.49
C ASP A 310 -5.27 -0.64 7.16
N ALA A 311 -3.98 -0.34 6.91
CA ALA A 311 -2.98 -1.37 6.66
C ALA A 311 -2.57 -2.08 7.96
N VAL A 312 -2.80 -3.39 8.03
CA VAL A 312 -2.40 -4.23 9.17
C VAL A 312 -0.88 -4.42 9.22
N THR A 313 -0.28 -4.22 10.40
CA THR A 313 1.18 -4.40 10.58
C THR A 313 1.56 -5.83 10.96
N VAL A 314 2.86 -6.12 10.84
CA VAL A 314 3.45 -7.38 11.34
C VAL A 314 3.37 -7.50 12.87
N ALA A 315 3.18 -6.40 13.62
CA ALA A 315 2.96 -6.45 15.06
C ALA A 315 1.55 -6.96 15.37
N GLN A 316 0.53 -6.41 14.72
CA GLN A 316 -0.87 -6.84 14.85
C GLN A 316 -1.06 -8.31 14.43
N LEU A 317 -0.44 -8.73 13.33
CA LEU A 317 -0.46 -10.13 12.89
C LEU A 317 0.19 -11.07 13.92
N LYS A 318 1.24 -10.62 14.61
CA LYS A 318 1.88 -11.38 15.70
C LYS A 318 1.00 -11.48 16.95
N ASP A 319 0.22 -10.46 17.30
CA ASP A 319 -0.77 -10.57 18.39
C ASP A 319 -1.81 -11.65 18.10
N VAL A 320 -2.40 -11.63 16.90
CA VAL A 320 -3.36 -12.65 16.45
C VAL A 320 -2.76 -14.05 16.54
N ASN A 321 -1.52 -14.23 16.08
CA ASN A 321 -0.78 -15.49 16.21
C ASN A 321 -0.58 -15.89 17.68
N ASN A 322 -0.13 -14.97 18.54
CA ASN A 322 0.12 -15.25 19.96
C ASN A 322 -1.17 -15.65 20.70
N ARG A 323 -2.32 -15.07 20.31
CA ARG A 323 -3.63 -15.44 20.83
C ARG A 323 -4.05 -16.84 20.37
N ALA A 324 -3.71 -17.23 19.14
CA ALA A 324 -3.89 -18.62 18.68
C ALA A 324 -2.99 -19.61 19.47
N VAL A 325 -1.75 -19.24 19.81
CA VAL A 325 -0.91 -20.03 20.72
C VAL A 325 -1.58 -20.19 22.09
N GLY A 326 -2.09 -19.10 22.68
CA GLY A 326 -2.83 -19.14 23.94
C GLY A 326 -4.02 -20.10 23.93
N ASN A 327 -4.76 -20.15 22.83
CA ASN A 327 -5.85 -21.11 22.63
C ASN A 327 -5.35 -22.57 22.64
N THR A 328 -4.18 -22.87 22.07
CA THR A 328 -3.61 -24.24 22.14
C THR A 328 -3.27 -24.64 23.58
N THR A 329 -2.68 -23.73 24.37
CA THR A 329 -2.42 -23.97 25.80
C THR A 329 -3.70 -24.23 26.59
N ALA A 330 -4.78 -23.50 26.28
CA ALA A 330 -6.08 -23.67 26.94
C ALA A 330 -6.79 -25.01 26.61
N LEU A 331 -6.47 -25.65 25.48
CA LEU A 331 -6.93 -27.00 25.16
C LEU A 331 -6.14 -28.08 25.95
N GLY A 332 -4.86 -27.84 26.24
CA GLY A 332 -4.01 -28.84 26.88
C GLY A 332 -3.76 -30.05 25.99
N GLY A 333 -3.62 -31.25 26.58
CA GLY A 333 -3.43 -32.50 25.82
C GLY A 333 -2.19 -32.55 24.91
N GLY A 334 -1.21 -31.67 25.11
CA GLY A 334 -0.06 -31.52 24.21
C GLY A 334 -0.33 -30.70 22.93
N ALA A 335 -1.47 -30.01 22.84
CA ALA A 335 -1.72 -29.06 21.76
C ALA A 335 -0.68 -27.93 21.78
N ALA A 336 -0.21 -27.56 20.59
CA ALA A 336 0.78 -26.51 20.41
C ALA A 336 0.69 -25.91 19.00
N TYR A 337 1.34 -24.76 18.81
CA TYR A 337 1.60 -24.20 17.48
C TYR A 337 3.11 -24.00 17.31
N ASN A 338 3.65 -24.42 16.17
CA ASN A 338 5.06 -24.28 15.84
C ASN A 338 5.29 -23.10 14.85
N PRO A 339 5.77 -21.93 15.32
CA PRO A 339 6.00 -20.77 14.45
C PRO A 339 7.15 -20.94 13.46
N ALA A 340 7.97 -22.00 13.57
CA ALA A 340 9.03 -22.30 12.62
C ALA A 340 8.55 -23.11 11.41
N THR A 341 7.35 -23.72 11.48
CA THR A 341 6.78 -24.56 10.40
C THR A 341 5.35 -24.18 10.02
N ASP A 342 4.72 -23.21 10.70
CA ASP A 342 3.32 -22.82 10.55
C ASP A 342 2.34 -24.02 10.66
N VAL A 343 2.54 -24.84 11.69
CA VAL A 343 1.77 -26.08 11.92
C VAL A 343 1.23 -26.12 13.34
N TYR A 344 -0.04 -26.50 13.48
CA TYR A 344 -0.68 -26.81 14.75
C TYR A 344 -0.54 -28.30 15.08
N THR A 345 0.04 -28.60 16.24
CA THR A 345 -0.08 -29.92 16.87
C THR A 345 -1.45 -30.00 17.53
N ALA A 346 -2.31 -30.91 17.06
CA ALA A 346 -3.59 -31.18 17.69
C ALA A 346 -3.40 -31.83 19.08
N PRO A 347 -4.31 -31.60 20.05
CA PRO A 347 -4.24 -32.28 21.33
C PRO A 347 -4.41 -33.79 21.18
N SER A 348 -3.95 -34.54 22.17
CA SER A 348 -4.14 -35.99 22.31
C SER A 348 -4.68 -36.29 23.71
N TYR A 349 -5.97 -36.60 23.78
CA TYR A 349 -6.65 -36.97 25.03
C TYR A 349 -6.81 -38.49 25.10
N THR A 350 -6.07 -39.12 26.01
CA THR A 350 -6.19 -40.55 26.33
C THR A 350 -7.07 -40.72 27.56
N ILE A 351 -8.21 -41.41 27.40
CA ILE A 351 -9.11 -41.76 28.51
C ILE A 351 -8.93 -43.23 28.86
N THR A 352 -8.64 -43.52 30.13
CA THR A 352 -8.62 -44.88 30.68
C THR A 352 -10.04 -45.32 31.01
N LYS A 353 -10.38 -46.55 30.64
CA LYS A 353 -11.66 -47.20 30.93
C LYS A 353 -11.71 -47.76 32.35
N THR A 354 -12.91 -48.09 32.84
CA THR A 354 -13.09 -48.77 34.14
C THR A 354 -12.46 -50.17 34.20
N ASP A 355 -12.15 -50.77 33.05
CA ASP A 355 -11.42 -52.05 32.92
C ASP A 355 -9.87 -51.89 32.93
N GLY A 356 -9.35 -50.66 33.00
CA GLY A 356 -7.91 -50.36 33.02
C GLY A 356 -7.25 -50.27 31.63
N THR A 357 -7.93 -50.65 30.55
CA THR A 357 -7.47 -50.37 29.18
C THR A 357 -7.75 -48.91 28.81
N THR A 358 -7.18 -48.41 27.71
CA THR A 358 -7.47 -47.05 27.21
C THR A 358 -8.41 -47.05 26.01
N TYR A 359 -9.09 -45.94 25.77
CA TYR A 359 -9.61 -45.61 24.44
C TYR A 359 -8.46 -45.21 23.51
N THR A 360 -8.65 -45.39 22.20
CA THR A 360 -7.82 -44.73 21.18
C THR A 360 -7.77 -43.22 21.46
N PRO A 361 -6.59 -42.57 21.47
CA PRO A 361 -6.51 -41.14 21.78
C PRO A 361 -7.33 -40.30 20.80
N VAL A 362 -8.02 -39.30 21.32
CA VAL A 362 -8.89 -38.40 20.56
C VAL A 362 -8.38 -36.96 20.62
N ASN A 363 -8.57 -36.21 19.54
CA ASN A 363 -8.03 -34.85 19.37
C ASN A 363 -9.07 -33.73 19.56
N THR A 364 -10.19 -34.04 20.23
CA THR A 364 -11.22 -33.05 20.58
C THR A 364 -11.68 -33.23 22.03
N VAL A 365 -11.97 -32.12 22.71
CA VAL A 365 -12.52 -32.13 24.07
C VAL A 365 -13.87 -32.85 24.10
N SER A 366 -14.71 -32.69 23.06
CA SER A 366 -15.97 -33.41 22.93
C SER A 366 -15.79 -34.94 22.85
N GLY A 367 -14.81 -35.42 22.08
CA GLY A 367 -14.46 -36.85 22.05
C GLY A 367 -13.96 -37.36 23.39
N ALA A 368 -13.14 -36.57 24.10
CA ALA A 368 -12.63 -36.93 25.42
C ALA A 368 -13.75 -37.01 26.47
N LEU A 369 -14.67 -36.04 26.49
CA LEU A 369 -15.85 -36.04 27.35
C LEU A 369 -16.83 -37.16 26.99
N THR A 370 -17.00 -37.49 25.72
CA THR A 370 -17.81 -38.64 25.27
C THR A 370 -17.23 -39.95 25.80
N ASN A 371 -15.93 -40.16 25.63
CA ASN A 371 -15.23 -41.33 26.16
C ASN A 371 -15.33 -41.42 27.69
N LEU A 372 -15.15 -40.29 28.41
CA LEU A 372 -15.31 -40.25 29.87
C LEU A 372 -16.76 -40.56 30.30
N ASN A 373 -17.75 -39.96 29.65
CA ASN A 373 -19.16 -40.20 29.94
C ASN A 373 -19.54 -41.67 29.73
N ASN A 374 -19.05 -42.29 28.66
CA ASN A 374 -19.25 -43.71 28.36
C ASN A 374 -18.71 -44.66 29.45
N GLU A 375 -17.75 -44.21 30.26
CA GLU A 375 -17.24 -44.94 31.43
C GLU A 375 -18.05 -44.62 32.70
N VAL A 376 -18.37 -43.34 32.93
CA VAL A 376 -19.13 -42.88 34.10
C VAL A 376 -20.55 -43.47 34.17
N VAL A 377 -21.19 -43.76 33.03
CA VAL A 377 -22.53 -44.38 32.98
C VAL A 377 -22.52 -45.90 33.06
N LYS A 378 -21.36 -46.57 33.16
CA LYS A 378 -21.32 -48.04 33.28
C LYS A 378 -21.79 -48.51 34.66
N PRO A 379 -22.59 -49.58 34.73
CA PRO A 379 -22.93 -50.22 35.99
C PRO A 379 -21.76 -50.97 36.61
N ILE A 380 -21.73 -51.04 37.93
CA ILE A 380 -21.07 -52.12 38.66
C ILE A 380 -22.00 -53.34 38.61
N THR A 381 -21.52 -54.43 38.01
CA THR A 381 -22.28 -55.68 37.85
C THR A 381 -21.96 -56.66 38.96
N PHE A 382 -22.96 -57.01 39.77
CA PHE A 382 -22.88 -58.03 40.80
C PHE A 382 -23.53 -59.33 40.29
N ALA A 383 -22.72 -60.36 40.03
CA ALA A 383 -23.21 -61.68 39.69
C ALA A 383 -23.44 -62.51 40.97
N GLY A 384 -24.57 -63.22 41.06
CA GLY A 384 -24.84 -64.20 42.11
C GLY A 384 -24.68 -65.64 41.59
N ASN A 385 -24.84 -66.62 42.49
CA ASN A 385 -24.90 -68.04 42.11
C ASN A 385 -26.08 -68.32 41.14
N THR A 386 -27.12 -67.49 41.21
CA THR A 386 -28.19 -67.37 40.21
C THR A 386 -28.51 -65.88 40.01
N GLY A 387 -28.69 -65.46 38.76
CA GLY A 387 -28.99 -64.06 38.40
C GLY A 387 -27.82 -63.08 38.55
N SER A 388 -28.07 -61.82 38.20
CA SER A 388 -27.10 -60.72 38.27
C SER A 388 -27.84 -59.38 38.41
N SER A 389 -27.17 -58.37 39.00
CA SER A 389 -27.68 -57.02 39.18
C SER A 389 -26.67 -55.99 38.71
N ALA A 390 -27.09 -55.08 37.82
CA ALA A 390 -26.28 -54.00 37.28
C ALA A 390 -26.69 -52.67 37.95
N ASN A 391 -25.77 -52.04 38.68
CA ASN A 391 -26.05 -50.87 39.51
C ASN A 391 -25.15 -49.69 39.09
N ASN A 392 -25.73 -48.61 38.59
CA ASN A 392 -24.98 -47.41 38.19
C ASN A 392 -24.47 -46.64 39.40
N LEU A 393 -23.40 -45.85 39.22
CA LEU A 393 -22.90 -44.95 40.26
C LEU A 393 -24.03 -44.01 40.76
N GLY A 394 -24.14 -43.87 42.09
CA GLY A 394 -25.21 -43.11 42.74
C GLY A 394 -26.53 -43.85 42.95
N THR A 395 -26.69 -45.09 42.45
CA THR A 395 -27.86 -45.93 42.76
C THR A 395 -27.70 -46.71 44.06
N THR A 396 -28.82 -47.05 44.73
CA THR A 396 -28.81 -47.78 46.00
C THR A 396 -28.89 -49.30 45.76
N LEU A 397 -27.82 -50.02 46.08
CA LEU A 397 -27.83 -51.48 46.14
C LEU A 397 -28.47 -51.96 47.45
N ASN A 398 -29.70 -52.48 47.37
CA ASN A 398 -30.41 -53.04 48.53
C ASN A 398 -29.99 -54.49 48.80
N ILE A 399 -29.35 -54.74 49.95
CA ILE A 399 -29.07 -56.09 50.47
C ILE A 399 -29.97 -56.32 51.69
N THR A 400 -31.16 -56.87 51.46
CA THR A 400 -32.25 -56.94 52.45
C THR A 400 -32.91 -58.32 52.51
N GLY A 401 -33.21 -58.81 53.71
CA GLY A 401 -34.07 -59.98 53.91
C GLY A 401 -35.56 -59.61 53.97
N ALA A 402 -36.45 -60.58 53.73
CA ALA A 402 -37.91 -60.37 53.67
C ALA A 402 -38.61 -60.20 55.05
N GLY A 403 -37.88 -59.88 56.11
CA GLY A 403 -38.42 -59.71 57.47
C GLY A 403 -38.99 -58.32 57.68
N SER A 404 -40.31 -58.22 57.90
CA SER A 404 -41.02 -56.95 58.14
C SER A 404 -41.28 -56.63 59.62
N THR A 405 -41.05 -57.57 60.53
CA THR A 405 -41.30 -57.43 61.98
C THR A 405 -40.19 -56.60 62.65
N ALA A 406 -40.54 -55.49 63.30
CA ALA A 406 -39.57 -54.71 64.08
C ALA A 406 -39.02 -55.52 65.28
N GLY A 407 -37.70 -55.54 65.47
CA GLY A 407 -37.05 -56.26 66.56
C GLY A 407 -35.51 -56.19 66.50
N THR A 408 -34.85 -56.81 67.46
CA THR A 408 -33.38 -56.90 67.54
C THR A 408 -32.88 -58.11 66.77
N TYR A 409 -32.06 -57.89 65.74
CA TYR A 409 -31.41 -58.95 64.96
C TYR A 409 -30.00 -59.25 65.50
N SER A 410 -29.56 -60.51 65.49
CA SER A 410 -28.20 -60.87 65.89
C SER A 410 -27.26 -60.94 64.68
N GLY A 411 -26.08 -60.32 64.80
CA GLY A 411 -25.00 -60.43 63.81
C GLY A 411 -24.19 -61.73 63.90
N ASN A 412 -24.47 -62.58 64.90
CA ASN A 412 -23.65 -63.73 65.26
C ASN A 412 -23.58 -64.82 64.18
N ASN A 413 -24.63 -64.96 63.37
CA ASN A 413 -24.79 -66.08 62.43
C ASN A 413 -24.43 -65.75 60.98
N LEU A 414 -24.33 -64.45 60.62
CA LEU A 414 -24.04 -64.01 59.26
C LEU A 414 -22.79 -63.14 59.23
N LYS A 415 -21.81 -63.55 58.41
CA LYS A 415 -20.54 -62.86 58.21
C LYS A 415 -20.41 -62.41 56.76
N THR A 416 -20.25 -61.11 56.55
CA THR A 416 -19.80 -60.54 55.28
C THR A 416 -18.28 -60.53 55.23
N ALA A 417 -17.67 -61.10 54.19
CA ALA A 417 -16.23 -61.17 54.02
C ALA A 417 -15.83 -60.96 52.55
N VAL A 418 -15.02 -59.94 52.28
CA VAL A 418 -14.53 -59.66 50.92
C VAL A 418 -13.33 -60.55 50.61
N THR A 419 -13.28 -61.13 49.41
CA THR A 419 -12.14 -61.91 48.92
C THR A 419 -11.95 -61.64 47.44
N GLY A 420 -10.91 -60.89 47.09
CA GLY A 420 -10.78 -60.29 45.75
C GLY A 420 -11.99 -59.40 45.45
N ASN A 421 -12.62 -59.61 44.30
CA ASN A 421 -13.81 -58.88 43.87
C ASN A 421 -15.13 -59.46 44.43
N THR A 422 -15.10 -60.54 45.21
CA THR A 422 -16.31 -61.22 45.72
C THR A 422 -16.65 -60.78 47.14
N VAL A 423 -17.89 -60.32 47.35
CA VAL A 423 -18.49 -60.15 48.69
C VAL A 423 -19.13 -61.48 49.10
N ASN A 424 -18.43 -62.26 49.91
CA ASN A 424 -18.97 -63.52 50.43
C ASN A 424 -19.93 -63.22 51.59
N ILE A 425 -21.18 -63.65 51.48
CA ILE A 425 -22.13 -63.71 52.59
C ILE A 425 -22.10 -65.15 53.11
N GLN A 426 -21.58 -65.32 54.32
CA GLN A 426 -21.31 -66.62 54.93
C GLN A 426 -22.22 -66.82 56.15
N MET A 427 -22.71 -68.04 56.36
CA MET A 427 -23.34 -68.45 57.62
C MET A 427 -22.31 -69.13 58.52
N ALA A 428 -22.47 -69.05 59.85
CA ALA A 428 -21.69 -69.84 60.78
C ALA A 428 -22.07 -71.34 60.69
N ASP A 429 -21.08 -72.24 60.71
CA ASP A 429 -21.29 -73.70 60.59
C ASP A 429 -22.19 -74.29 61.69
N ALA A 430 -22.22 -73.64 62.86
CA ALA A 430 -23.14 -73.91 63.96
C ALA A 430 -23.94 -72.61 64.28
N PRO A 431 -25.05 -72.33 63.57
CA PRO A 431 -25.81 -71.10 63.75
C PRO A 431 -26.58 -71.11 65.09
N VAL A 432 -26.44 -70.04 65.87
CA VAL A 432 -27.01 -69.91 67.21
C VAL A 432 -28.26 -69.03 67.16
N PHE A 433 -29.43 -69.63 67.32
CA PHE A 433 -30.71 -68.91 67.31
C PHE A 433 -31.13 -68.52 68.73
N SER A 434 -31.04 -67.24 69.07
CA SER A 434 -31.44 -66.67 70.36
C SER A 434 -32.96 -66.45 70.43
N GLY A 435 -33.75 -67.52 70.39
CA GLY A 435 -35.21 -67.46 70.45
C GLY A 435 -35.89 -68.74 69.96
N THR A 436 -37.22 -68.71 69.84
CA THR A 436 -38.02 -69.84 69.34
C THR A 436 -37.77 -70.06 67.85
N VAL A 437 -37.21 -71.23 67.49
CA VAL A 437 -37.13 -71.68 66.10
C VAL A 437 -38.44 -72.37 65.71
N THR A 438 -39.20 -71.77 64.80
CA THR A 438 -40.39 -72.39 64.22
C THR A 438 -40.01 -73.14 62.94
N ALA A 439 -40.17 -74.46 62.92
CA ALA A 439 -39.94 -75.32 61.76
C ALA A 439 -41.20 -76.15 61.48
N GLY A 440 -41.65 -76.19 60.21
CA GLY A 440 -42.87 -76.92 59.83
C GLY A 440 -42.72 -78.45 59.95
N ASN A 441 -41.54 -78.96 59.59
CA ASN A 441 -41.06 -80.29 59.93
C ASN A 441 -39.58 -80.17 60.33
N LEU A 442 -39.16 -80.82 61.41
CA LEU A 442 -37.77 -80.83 61.85
C LEU A 442 -37.24 -82.26 61.94
N THR A 443 -36.38 -82.64 60.99
CA THR A 443 -35.66 -83.92 61.00
C THR A 443 -34.23 -83.67 61.45
N THR A 444 -33.84 -84.21 62.60
CA THR A 444 -32.44 -84.17 63.08
C THR A 444 -31.70 -85.45 62.70
N GLY A 445 -30.47 -85.32 62.18
CA GLY A 445 -29.60 -86.46 61.87
C GLY A 445 -28.99 -87.15 63.11
N GLY A 446 -29.56 -86.92 64.29
CA GLY A 446 -29.07 -87.32 65.61
C GLY A 446 -30.02 -86.82 66.70
N SER A 447 -29.61 -86.93 67.96
CA SER A 447 -30.44 -86.61 69.13
C SER A 447 -30.89 -85.15 69.19
N LEU A 448 -32.20 -84.91 69.15
CA LEU A 448 -32.78 -83.61 69.53
C LEU A 448 -32.84 -83.51 71.06
N ASN A 449 -31.92 -82.73 71.65
CA ASN A 449 -31.94 -82.45 73.08
C ASN A 449 -32.83 -81.23 73.39
N VAL A 450 -33.84 -81.41 74.24
CA VAL A 450 -34.75 -80.33 74.67
C VAL A 450 -34.53 -80.07 76.16
N THR A 451 -33.93 -78.93 76.49
CA THR A 451 -33.59 -78.53 77.87
C THR A 451 -34.78 -77.98 78.68
N GLY A 452 -36.00 -78.39 78.32
CA GLY A 452 -37.26 -77.95 78.90
C GLY A 452 -38.43 -78.84 78.47
N ALA A 453 -39.66 -78.41 78.73
CA ALA A 453 -40.85 -79.19 78.37
C ALA A 453 -41.08 -79.17 76.85
N SER A 454 -41.16 -80.36 76.22
CA SER A 454 -41.60 -80.51 74.83
C SER A 454 -43.12 -80.72 74.77
N ASN A 455 -43.83 -79.88 74.01
CA ASN A 455 -45.25 -80.08 73.72
C ASN A 455 -45.39 -80.72 72.33
N LEU A 456 -45.94 -81.94 72.31
CA LEU A 456 -46.08 -82.76 71.10
C LEU A 456 -47.48 -82.68 70.45
N ASN A 457 -48.40 -81.88 71.03
CA ASN A 457 -49.68 -81.42 70.47
C ASN A 457 -50.42 -82.38 69.51
N GLY A 458 -50.53 -83.65 69.88
CA GLY A 458 -50.95 -84.76 69.01
C GLY A 458 -50.26 -86.08 69.39
N GLY A 459 -49.02 -86.01 69.88
CA GLY A 459 -48.29 -87.12 70.48
C GLY A 459 -47.02 -87.55 69.73
N ALA A 460 -46.22 -88.40 70.35
CA ALA A 460 -45.01 -88.95 69.73
C ALA A 460 -45.34 -90.18 68.86
N ASN A 461 -45.23 -90.06 67.53
CA ASN A 461 -45.01 -91.26 66.71
C ASN A 461 -43.50 -91.59 66.73
N LEU A 462 -43.13 -92.63 67.47
CA LEU A 462 -41.75 -93.09 67.61
C LEU A 462 -41.38 -94.21 66.64
N ASN A 463 -42.19 -94.44 65.59
CA ASN A 463 -41.98 -95.48 64.58
C ASN A 463 -41.70 -96.86 65.19
N ASN A 464 -42.52 -97.24 66.18
CA ASN A 464 -42.46 -98.47 66.98
C ASN A 464 -41.17 -98.67 67.83
N GLN A 465 -40.30 -97.67 67.96
CA GLN A 465 -39.08 -97.78 68.76
C GLN A 465 -39.37 -97.74 70.28
N LYS A 466 -38.61 -98.52 71.06
CA LYS A 466 -38.74 -98.59 72.53
C LYS A 466 -38.26 -97.27 73.18
N ILE A 467 -39.13 -96.61 73.95
CA ILE A 467 -38.72 -95.55 74.87
C ILE A 467 -37.88 -96.19 75.99
N THR A 468 -36.71 -95.63 76.25
CA THR A 468 -35.85 -95.99 77.39
C THR A 468 -35.54 -94.74 78.22
N ASN A 469 -35.10 -94.94 79.46
CA ASN A 469 -34.67 -93.88 80.38
C ASN A 469 -35.74 -92.80 80.71
N LEU A 470 -37.02 -93.10 80.50
CA LEU A 470 -38.13 -92.25 80.95
C LEU A 470 -38.30 -92.36 82.47
N ALA A 471 -38.28 -91.21 83.16
CA ALA A 471 -38.54 -91.15 84.61
C ALA A 471 -40.00 -91.47 84.95
N ALA A 472 -40.26 -91.94 86.17
CA ALA A 472 -41.61 -92.17 86.66
C ALA A 472 -42.41 -90.85 86.75
N GLY A 473 -43.60 -90.81 86.16
CA GLY A 473 -44.44 -89.61 86.12
C GLY A 473 -45.05 -89.25 87.48
N THR A 474 -45.00 -87.96 87.81
CA THR A 474 -45.63 -87.39 89.02
C THR A 474 -47.15 -87.27 88.83
N ILE A 475 -47.93 -87.66 89.84
CA ILE A 475 -49.40 -87.60 89.80
C ILE A 475 -49.91 -86.29 90.41
N SER A 476 -50.84 -85.63 89.72
CA SER A 476 -51.59 -84.46 90.19
C SER A 476 -53.10 -84.72 90.21
N SER A 477 -53.89 -83.86 90.86
CA SER A 477 -55.36 -83.89 90.80
C SER A 477 -55.96 -83.61 89.41
N THR A 478 -55.14 -83.22 88.44
CA THR A 478 -55.52 -82.99 87.03
C THR A 478 -54.97 -84.07 86.08
N SER A 479 -54.33 -85.12 86.61
CA SER A 479 -53.75 -86.21 85.82
C SER A 479 -54.82 -87.20 85.36
N ILE A 480 -55.17 -87.17 84.07
CA ILE A 480 -56.30 -87.95 83.51
C ILE A 480 -55.95 -89.44 83.34
N THR A 481 -54.74 -89.73 82.83
CA THR A 481 -54.24 -91.10 82.63
C THR A 481 -52.75 -91.14 82.94
N VAL A 482 -52.31 -92.05 83.81
CA VAL A 482 -50.89 -92.29 84.08
C VAL A 482 -50.58 -93.76 83.81
N VAL A 483 -50.01 -94.06 82.64
CA VAL A 483 -49.50 -95.40 82.34
C VAL A 483 -48.20 -95.59 83.12
N LYS A 484 -48.33 -96.20 84.31
CA LYS A 484 -47.20 -96.76 85.05
C LYS A 484 -46.61 -97.89 84.21
N MET A 485 -45.60 -97.59 83.39
CA MET A 485 -44.93 -98.59 82.56
C MET A 485 -44.34 -99.68 83.46
N LEU A 486 -45.02 -100.82 83.50
CA LEU A 486 -44.59 -101.99 84.23
C LEU A 486 -43.42 -102.61 83.46
N LEU A 487 -42.24 -102.68 84.07
CA LEU A 487 -41.06 -103.24 83.41
C LEU A 487 -41.26 -104.74 83.14
N VAL A 488 -41.02 -105.11 81.88
CA VAL A 488 -40.72 -106.46 81.39
C VAL A 488 -39.58 -106.31 80.38
#